data_AF-A0A453SQV2-F1
#
_entry.id   AF-A0A453SQV2-F1
#
_cell.length_a   1.000
_cell.length_b   1.000
_cell.length_c   1.000
_cell.angle_alpha   90.00
_cell.angle_beta   90.00
_cell.angle_gamma   90.00
#
_symmetry.space_group_name_H-M   'P 1'
#
loop_
_entity.id
_entity.type
_entity.pdbx_description
1 polymer ?
#
loop_
_entity_poly.entity_id
_entity_poly.type
_entity_poly.pdbx_seq_one_letter_code
_entity_poly.pdbx_strand_id
1 'polypeptide(L)' 'MLMELDVATDVYPIHTGENFTMVLTPTLNLDGTPDTGYYTEAGRKTLAGKYDYVMHGKLYKISEDSSSGHATKVYDL' A
#
# COMPACT_ATOMS: atom_id res chain seq x y z
N MET A 1 -8.54 -3.11 -13.21
CA MET A 1 -7.28 -3.15 -12.44
C MET A 1 -7.22 -4.50 -11.76
N LEU A 2 -6.13 -5.23 -11.91
CA LEU A 2 -5.88 -6.49 -11.21
C LEU A 2 -4.82 -6.23 -10.15
N MET A 3 -4.94 -6.87 -8.99
CA MET A 3 -4.01 -6.75 -7.88
C MET A 3 -3.72 -8.13 -7.30
N GLU A 4 -2.45 -8.40 -7.09
CA GLU A 4 -1.95 -9.54 -6.32
C GLU A 4 -1.29 -8.93 -5.08
N LEU A 5 -1.67 -9.40 -3.89
CA LEU A 5 -1.25 -8.82 -2.62
C LEU A 5 -1.05 -9.93 -1.59
N ASP A 6 0.17 -10.04 -1.08
CA ASP A 6 0.45 -10.87 0.09
C ASP A 6 0.07 -10.10 1.36
N VAL A 7 -0.63 -10.77 2.28
CA VAL A 7 -1.11 -10.18 3.54
C VAL A 7 -0.78 -11.13 4.68
N ALA A 8 -0.34 -10.58 5.83
CA ALA A 8 -0.15 -11.35 7.05
C ALA A 8 -1.52 -11.70 7.69
N THR A 9 -2.18 -12.74 7.17
CA THR A 9 -3.57 -13.10 7.54
C THR A 9 -3.74 -13.53 9.00
N ASP A 10 -2.66 -13.93 9.68
CA ASP A 10 -2.69 -14.23 11.12
C ASP A 10 -2.99 -13.00 11.97
N VAL A 11 -2.61 -11.81 11.49
CA VAL A 11 -2.82 -10.52 12.18
C VAL A 11 -4.03 -9.79 11.60
N TYR A 12 -4.25 -9.89 10.29
CA TYR A 12 -5.38 -9.27 9.60
C TYR A 12 -6.13 -10.32 8.75
N PRO A 13 -7.12 -11.02 9.35
CA PRO A 13 -7.90 -12.04 8.65
C PRO A 13 -8.70 -11.45 7.50
N ILE A 14 -8.58 -12.02 6.30
CA ILE A 14 -9.35 -11.66 5.10
C ILE A 14 -9.97 -12.92 4.52
N HIS A 15 -11.20 -12.84 4.02
CA HIS A 15 -11.93 -13.97 3.44
C HIS A 15 -12.30 -13.75 1.98
N THR A 16 -12.51 -14.85 1.24
CA THR A 16 -12.97 -14.79 -0.15
C THR A 16 -14.33 -14.11 -0.25
N GLY A 17 -14.46 -13.14 -1.17
CA GLY A 17 -15.68 -12.38 -1.39
C GLY A 17 -15.84 -11.17 -0.46
N GLU A 18 -14.92 -10.95 0.46
CA GLU A 18 -14.88 -9.77 1.31
C GLU A 18 -14.45 -8.52 0.50
N ASN A 19 -15.10 -7.40 0.77
CA ASN A 19 -14.76 -6.12 0.16
C ASN A 19 -13.93 -5.29 1.15
N PHE A 20 -12.81 -4.75 0.70
CA PHE A 20 -11.95 -3.89 1.51
C PHE A 20 -11.61 -2.59 0.76
N THR A 21 -11.29 -1.55 1.52
CA THR A 21 -10.79 -0.28 0.97
C THR A 21 -9.28 -0.26 1.06
N MET A 22 -8.61 0.01 -0.05
CA MET A 22 -7.16 0.11 -0.12
C MET A 22 -6.73 1.48 -0.64
N VAL A 23 -5.67 2.02 -0.04
CA VAL A 23 -5.03 3.27 -0.47
C VAL A 23 -3.52 3.07 -0.51
N LEU A 24 -2.91 3.51 -1.61
CA LEU A 24 -1.46 3.68 -1.74
C LEU A 24 -1.12 5.14 -1.49
N THR A 25 -0.17 5.41 -0.59
CA THR A 25 0.30 6.77 -0.28
C THR A 25 1.82 6.79 -0.11
N PRO A 26 2.53 7.81 -0.63
CA PRO A 26 3.98 7.94 -0.44
C PRO A 26 4.36 8.47 0.96
N THR A 27 3.37 8.78 1.81
CA THR A 27 3.59 9.34 3.15
C THR A 27 2.42 9.06 4.09
N LEU A 28 2.72 8.95 5.39
CA LEU A 28 1.72 8.90 6.46
C LEU A 28 1.36 10.30 7.02
N ASN A 29 2.07 11.34 6.58
CA ASN A 29 1.85 12.71 7.01
C ASN A 29 0.49 13.21 6.49
N LEU A 30 -0.38 13.68 7.39
CA LEU A 30 -1.72 14.16 7.04
C LEU A 30 -1.70 15.42 6.16
N ASP A 31 -0.64 16.20 6.23
CA ASP A 31 -0.41 17.40 5.41
C ASP A 31 0.26 17.08 4.06
N GLY A 32 0.57 15.82 3.79
CA GLY A 32 1.22 15.39 2.55
C GLY A 32 2.72 15.65 2.47
N THR A 33 3.37 16.10 3.56
CA THR A 33 4.84 16.22 3.57
C THR A 33 5.51 14.87 3.26
N PRO A 34 6.65 14.84 2.55
CA PRO A 34 7.29 13.57 2.16
C PRO A 34 7.68 12.70 3.36
N ASP A 35 7.70 11.38 3.16
CA ASP A 35 8.24 10.47 4.17
C ASP A 35 9.75 10.68 4.33
N THR A 36 10.21 10.66 5.58
CA THR A 36 11.63 10.84 5.93
C THR A 36 12.38 9.51 6.01
N GLY A 37 11.68 8.38 5.87
CA GLY A 37 12.20 7.04 6.04
C GLY A 37 12.32 6.58 7.49
N TYR A 38 11.90 7.41 8.46
CA TYR A 38 11.91 7.09 9.88
C TYR A 38 10.50 7.11 10.45
N TYR A 39 10.07 5.97 10.97
CA TYR A 39 8.82 5.88 11.70
C TYR A 39 9.00 6.34 13.15
N THR A 40 8.25 7.37 13.55
CA THR A 40 8.23 7.88 14.93
C THR A 40 6.83 7.77 15.51
N GLU A 41 6.66 6.88 16.49
CA GLU A 41 5.46 6.70 17.33
C GLU A 41 5.30 7.88 18.31
N ALA A 42 5.36 9.12 17.85
CA ALA A 42 5.36 10.32 18.70
C ALA A 42 3.96 10.78 19.12
N GLY A 43 2.97 9.86 19.20
CA GLY A 43 1.57 10.21 19.51
C GLY A 43 0.90 11.14 18.48
N ARG A 44 1.50 11.31 17.31
CA ARG A 44 0.96 12.14 16.24
C ARG A 44 -0.17 11.39 15.51
N LYS A 45 -1.21 12.12 15.10
CA LYS A 45 -2.22 11.56 14.19
C LYS A 45 -1.62 11.40 12.80
N THR A 46 -1.77 10.22 12.23
CA THR A 46 -1.29 9.86 10.88
C THR A 46 -2.44 9.31 10.04
N LEU A 47 -2.20 9.13 8.73
CA LEU A 47 -3.15 8.43 7.87
C LEU A 47 -3.39 6.98 8.32
N ALA A 48 -2.41 6.33 8.95
CA ALA A 48 -2.51 4.95 9.41
C ALA A 48 -3.69 4.73 10.37
N GLY A 49 -4.00 5.70 11.23
CA GLY A 49 -5.12 5.60 12.17
C GLY A 49 -6.51 5.59 11.54
N LYS A 50 -6.63 5.66 10.20
CA LYS A 50 -7.89 5.53 9.46
C LYS A 50 -8.10 4.15 8.83
N TYR A 51 -7.12 3.24 8.94
CA TYR A 51 -7.12 1.93 8.30
C TYR A 51 -6.75 0.85 9.31
N ASP A 52 -7.26 -0.36 9.10
CA ASP A 52 -7.07 -1.48 10.03
C ASP A 52 -5.74 -2.22 9.81
N TYR A 53 -5.14 -2.08 8.62
CA TYR A 53 -3.88 -2.72 8.25
C TYR A 53 -3.02 -1.77 7.40
N VAL A 54 -1.73 -1.70 7.72
CA VAL A 54 -0.77 -0.82 7.04
C VAL A 54 0.51 -1.59 6.73
N MET A 55 0.95 -1.49 5.47
CA MET A 55 2.23 -1.99 5.01
C MET A 55 3.10 -0.82 4.51
N HIS A 56 4.41 -0.99 4.59
CA HIS A 56 5.38 -0.05 4.04
C HIS A 56 6.36 -0.81 3.17
N GLY A 57 6.29 -0.57 1.86
CA GLY A 57 7.09 -1.24 0.83
C GLY A 57 7.98 -0.28 0.05
N LYS A 58 8.77 -0.85 -0.85
CA LYS A 58 9.54 -0.09 -1.85
C LYS A 58 9.28 -0.63 -3.25
N LEU A 59 8.83 0.25 -4.13
CA LEU A 59 8.69 -0.04 -5.55
C LEU A 59 10.02 -0.53 -6.12
N TYR A 60 10.04 -1.76 -6.63
CA TYR A 60 11.26 -2.36 -7.16
C TYR A 60 11.24 -2.53 -8.68
N LYS A 61 10.06 -2.57 -9.30
CA LYS A 61 9.92 -2.76 -10.74
C LYS A 61 8.66 -2.11 -11.29
N ILE A 62 8.82 -1.47 -12.44
CA ILE A 62 7.73 -1.09 -13.34
C ILE A 62 8.02 -1.79 -14.67
N SER A 63 7.02 -2.43 -15.26
CA SER A 63 7.14 -3.00 -16.61
C SER A 63 5.94 -2.62 -17.46
N GLU A 64 6.21 -2.25 -18.71
CA GLU A 64 5.20 -2.02 -19.73
C GLU A 64 4.93 -3.31 -20.49
N ASP A 65 3.65 -3.69 -20.61
CA ASP A 65 3.21 -4.80 -21.44
C ASP A 65 2.74 -4.26 -22.80
N SER A 66 3.54 -4.46 -23.82
CA SER A 66 3.25 -4.03 -25.19
C SER A 66 2.37 -5.02 -25.96
N SER A 67 2.06 -6.20 -25.39
CA SER A 67 1.30 -7.25 -26.06
C SER A 67 -0.22 -7.11 -25.92
N SER A 68 -0.68 -6.43 -24.87
CA SER A 68 -2.11 -6.20 -24.59
C SER A 68 -2.35 -4.75 -24.19
N GLY A 69 -2.53 -3.86 -25.18
CA GLY A 69 -3.00 -2.48 -24.99
C GLY A 69 -2.43 -1.75 -23.78
N HIS A 70 -1.20 -1.23 -23.88
CA HIS A 70 -0.56 -0.34 -22.88
C HIS A 70 -0.93 -0.62 -21.42
N ALA A 71 -0.67 -1.85 -20.95
CA ALA A 71 -0.87 -2.19 -19.55
C ALA A 71 0.45 -2.01 -18.78
N THR A 72 0.44 -1.13 -17.77
CA THR A 72 1.58 -0.95 -16.85
C THR A 72 1.43 -1.88 -15.66
N LYS A 73 2.45 -2.69 -15.38
CA LYS A 73 2.54 -3.53 -14.18
C LYS A 73 3.52 -2.89 -13.20
N VAL A 74 3.10 -2.78 -11.95
CA VAL A 74 3.82 -2.10 -10.87
C VAL A 74 4.00 -3.12 -9.75
N TYR A 75 5.24 -3.29 -9.29
CA TYR A 75 5.57 -4.31 -8.29
C TYR A 75 6.26 -3.67 -7.07
N ASP A 76 5.70 -3.94 -5.90
CA ASP A 76 6.19 -3.50 -4.59
C ASP A 76 6.79 -4.69 -3.82
N LEU A 77 7.74 -4.40 -2.93
CA LEU A 77 8.37 -5.37 -2.00
C LEU A 77 7.82 -5.20 -0.58
#